data_AF-A0A915YGD7-F1
#
_entry.id   AF-A0A915YGD7-F1
#
_cell.length_a   1.000
_cell.length_b   1.000
_cell.length_c   1.000
_cell.angle_alpha   90.00
_cell.angle_beta   90.00
_cell.angle_gamma   90.00
#
_symmetry.space_group_name_H-M   'P 1'
#
loop_
_entity.id
_entity.type
_entity.pdbx_description
1 polymer ?
#
loop_
_entity_poly.entity_id
_entity_poly.type
_entity_poly.pdbx_seq_one_letter_code
_entity_poly.pdbx_strand_id
1 'polypeptide(L)'
;MEDSNKVISINLLVFMIYTLIVHTTGIVDPIIFSSLIAFFHATAIFIIGVIFTLIERSQKEKKSLGLSMILAALIIFMIGFSACFGSLMIQS
;
A
#
# COMPACT_ATOMS: atom_id res chain seq x y z
N MET A 1 -7.03 -13.94 -13.01
CA MET A 1 -6.64 -12.56 -13.38
C MET A 1 -7.63 -11.53 -12.84
N GLU A 2 -8.95 -11.78 -12.92
CA GLU A 2 -9.96 -10.85 -12.40
C GLU A 2 -9.83 -10.59 -10.89
N ASP A 3 -9.55 -11.62 -10.10
CA ASP A 3 -9.40 -11.49 -8.65
C ASP A 3 -8.12 -10.73 -8.24
N SER A 4 -7.00 -10.97 -8.93
CA SER A 4 -5.76 -10.21 -8.74
C SER A 4 -5.96 -8.72 -8.98
N ASN A 5 -6.70 -8.35 -10.04
CA ASN A 5 -6.99 -6.95 -10.34
C ASN A 5 -7.91 -6.33 -9.28
N LYS A 6 -8.90 -7.06 -8.77
CA LYS A 6 -9.74 -6.62 -7.66
C LYS A 6 -8.92 -6.37 -6.39
N VAL A 7 -7.98 -7.26 -6.05
CA VAL A 7 -7.10 -7.10 -4.88
C VAL A 7 -6.23 -5.86 -5.01
N ILE A 8 -5.59 -5.64 -6.17
CA ILE A 8 -4.77 -4.44 -6.40
C ILE A 8 -5.64 -3.18 -6.28
N SER A 9 -6.78 -3.15 -6.97
CA SER A 9 -7.68 -1.98 -7.00
C SER A 9 -8.24 -1.62 -5.62
N ILE A 10 -8.61 -2.60 -4.80
CA ILE A 10 -9.12 -2.34 -3.44
C ILE A 10 -8.03 -1.75 -2.55
N ASN A 11 -6.81 -2.31 -2.58
CA ASN A 11 -5.69 -1.80 -1.77
C ASN A 11 -5.31 -0.37 -2.19
N LEU A 12 -5.32 -0.08 -3.50
CA LEU A 12 -5.10 1.28 -4.00
C LEU A 12 -6.22 2.24 -3.63
N LEU A 13 -7.48 1.81 -3.67
CA LEU A 13 -8.63 2.64 -3.29
C LEU A 13 -8.58 3.03 -1.80
N VAL A 14 -8.30 2.07 -0.93
CA VAL A 14 -8.13 2.31 0.52
C VAL A 14 -6.99 3.30 0.76
N PHE A 15 -5.86 3.10 0.09
CA PHE A 15 -4.72 4.00 0.18
C PHE A 15 -5.04 5.43 -0.30
N MET A 16 -5.79 5.56 -1.41
CA MET A 16 -6.20 6.86 -1.95
C MET A 16 -7.12 7.62 -0.99
N ILE A 17 -8.15 6.95 -0.45
CA ILE A 17 -9.07 7.53 0.52
C ILE A 17 -8.30 8.01 1.75
N TYR A 18 -7.37 7.17 2.23
CA TYR A 18 -6.55 7.50 3.38
C TYR A 18 -5.68 8.74 3.14
N THR A 19 -5.00 8.80 1.99
CA THR A 19 -4.15 9.94 1.62
C THR A 19 -4.96 11.24 1.49
N LEU A 20 -6.17 11.17 0.92
CA LEU A 20 -7.08 12.31 0.81
C LEU A 20 -7.53 12.85 2.17
N ILE A 21 -7.89 11.96 3.11
CA ILE A 21 -8.29 12.37 4.48
C ILE A 21 -7.14 13.10 5.17
N VAL A 22 -5.92 12.60 5.04
CA VAL A 22 -4.73 13.21 5.66
C VAL A 22 -4.42 14.57 5.07
N HIS A 23 -4.45 14.71 3.74
CA HIS A 23 -4.16 15.98 3.07
C HIS A 23 -5.26 17.04 3.28
N THR A 24 -6.53 16.65 3.34
CA THR A 24 -7.66 17.59 3.51
C THR A 24 -7.83 18.09 4.94
N THR A 25 -7.30 17.38 5.94
CA THR A 25 -7.44 17.77 7.35
C THR A 25 -6.39 18.78 7.80
N GLY A 26 -5.24 18.94 7.12
CA GLY A 26 -4.31 20.06 7.32
C GLY A 26 -3.59 20.13 8.68
N ILE A 27 -3.72 19.12 9.54
CA ILE A 27 -3.06 19.05 10.85
C ILE A 27 -1.71 18.35 10.66
N VAL A 28 -0.62 18.94 11.15
CA VAL A 28 0.76 18.47 10.91
C VAL A 28 1.08 17.15 11.63
N ASP A 29 0.62 16.99 12.88
CA ASP A 29 0.83 15.77 13.69
C ASP A 29 0.20 14.48 13.11
N PRO A 30 -1.04 14.48 12.58
CA PRO A 30 -1.61 13.30 11.95
C PRO A 30 -0.98 12.98 10.59
N ILE A 31 -0.29 13.87 9.89
CA ILE A 31 0.38 13.51 8.62
C ILE A 31 1.45 12.44 8.87
N ILE A 32 2.27 12.62 9.91
CA ILE A 32 3.33 11.66 10.27
C ILE A 32 2.70 10.37 10.80
N PHE A 33 1.75 10.47 11.74
CA PHE A 33 1.11 9.30 12.33
C PHE A 33 0.35 8.48 11.27
N SER A 34 -0.35 9.16 10.36
CA SER A 34 -1.09 8.51 9.29
C SER A 34 -0.18 7.89 8.26
N SER A 35 0.90 8.57 7.88
CA SER A 35 1.93 7.98 7.01
C SER A 35 2.48 6.69 7.62
N LEU A 36 2.73 6.67 8.93
CA LEU A 36 3.22 5.48 9.64
C LEU A 36 2.23 4.30 9.57
N ILE A 37 0.93 4.56 9.71
CA ILE A 37 -0.13 3.55 9.56
C ILE A 37 -0.19 3.03 8.12
N ALA A 38 -0.11 3.91 7.12
CA ALA A 38 -0.11 3.51 5.71
C ALA A 38 1.12 2.66 5.38
N PHE A 39 2.30 3.00 5.91
CA PHE A 39 3.52 2.21 5.81
C PHE A 39 3.35 0.84 6.47
N PHE A 40 2.74 0.78 7.65
CA PHE A 40 2.49 -0.49 8.35
C PHE A 40 1.53 -1.39 7.56
N HIS A 41 0.47 -0.81 7.00
CA HIS A 41 -0.49 -1.51 6.15
C HIS A 41 0.16 -2.06 4.87
N ALA A 42 0.94 -1.23 4.17
CA ALA A 42 1.67 -1.64 2.98
C ALA A 42 2.68 -2.76 3.28
N THR A 43 3.39 -2.67 4.41
CA THR A 43 4.33 -3.70 4.87
C THR A 43 3.63 -5.02 5.18
N ALA A 44 2.46 -4.97 5.84
CA ALA A 44 1.67 -6.16 6.12
C ALA A 44 1.20 -6.84 4.82
N ILE A 45 0.70 -6.08 3.84
CA ILE A 45 0.30 -6.59 2.52
C ILE A 45 1.50 -7.23 1.81
N PHE A 46 2.67 -6.59 1.86
CA PHE A 46 3.90 -7.11 1.27
C PHE A 46 4.30 -8.45 1.88
N ILE A 47 4.33 -8.55 3.21
CA ILE A 47 4.67 -9.79 3.94
C ILE A 47 3.70 -10.91 3.58
N ILE A 48 2.39 -10.62 3.59
CA ILE A 48 1.37 -11.61 3.20
C ILE A 48 1.57 -12.05 1.74
N GLY A 49 1.82 -11.10 0.83
CA GLY A 49 2.10 -11.42 -0.57
C GLY A 49 3.34 -12.30 -0.76
N VAL A 50 4.41 -12.05 0.00
CA VAL A 50 5.63 -12.88 0.01
C VAL A 50 5.33 -14.28 0.55
N ILE A 51 4.59 -14.39 1.65
CA ILE A 51 4.16 -15.67 2.23
C ILE A 51 3.35 -16.49 1.21
N PHE A 52 2.34 -15.89 0.58
CA PHE A 52 1.55 -16.55 -0.47
C PHE A 52 2.40 -16.97 -1.68
N THR A 53 3.43 -16.19 -2.01
CA THR A 53 4.32 -16.49 -3.14
C THR A 53 5.32 -17.61 -2.82
N LEU A 54 5.78 -17.72 -1.56
CA LEU A 54 6.81 -18.67 -1.12
C LEU A 54 6.25 -20.01 -0.62
N ILE A 55 5.10 -20.02 0.07
CA ILE A 55 4.56 -21.22 0.72
C ILE A 55 3.85 -22.14 -0.29
N GLU A 56 3.29 -21.60 -1.38
CA GLU A 56 2.51 -22.41 -2.34
C GLU A 56 3.26 -22.68 -3.65
N ARG A 57 4.19 -23.64 -3.59
CA ARG A 57 4.94 -24.12 -4.76
C ARG A 57 4.06 -24.88 -5.77
N SER A 58 2.88 -25.37 -5.36
CA SER A 58 2.04 -26.29 -6.14
C SER A 58 0.78 -25.66 -6.77
N GLN A 59 0.39 -24.44 -6.40
CA GLN A 59 -0.80 -23.78 -6.97
C GLN A 59 -0.42 -22.46 -7.66
N LYS A 60 -0.38 -22.50 -9.01
CA LYS A 60 -0.06 -21.35 -9.86
C LYS A 60 -0.97 -20.14 -9.61
N GLU A 61 -2.24 -20.36 -9.25
CA GLU A 61 -3.19 -19.29 -8.97
C GLU A 61 -2.83 -18.47 -7.72
N LYS A 62 -2.48 -19.15 -6.61
CA LYS A 62 -2.15 -18.47 -5.35
C LYS A 62 -0.85 -17.67 -5.47
N LYS A 63 0.11 -18.17 -6.25
CA LYS A 63 1.35 -17.46 -6.58
C LYS A 63 1.08 -16.17 -7.36
N SER A 64 0.15 -16.20 -8.33
CA SER A 64 -0.26 -14.99 -9.07
C SER A 64 -0.87 -13.96 -8.13
N LEU A 65 -1.68 -14.39 -7.17
CA LEU A 65 -2.32 -13.51 -6.19
C LEU A 65 -1.28 -12.90 -5.23
N GLY A 66 -0.33 -13.70 -4.74
CA GLY A 66 0.78 -13.21 -3.91
C GLY A 66 1.65 -12.17 -4.62
N LEU A 67 1.99 -12.40 -5.90
CA LEU A 67 2.71 -11.41 -6.72
C LEU A 67 1.90 -10.12 -6.92
N SER A 68 0.58 -10.22 -7.10
CA SER A 68 -0.31 -9.05 -7.18
C SER A 68 -0.34 -8.25 -5.89
N MET A 69 -0.34 -8.92 -4.73
CA MET A 69 -0.25 -8.26 -3.41
C MET A 69 1.09 -7.56 -3.21
N ILE A 70 2.20 -8.21 -3.62
CA ILE A 70 3.54 -7.60 -3.59
C ILE A 70 3.57 -6.35 -4.47
N LEU A 71 3.03 -6.42 -5.69
CA LEU A 71 2.98 -5.29 -6.61
C LEU A 71 2.14 -4.15 -6.03
N ALA A 72 0.97 -4.43 -5.47
CA ALA A 72 0.13 -3.43 -4.81
C ALA A 72 0.87 -2.75 -3.66
N ALA A 73 1.55 -3.52 -2.81
CA ALA A 73 2.33 -2.97 -1.71
C ALA A 73 3.47 -2.06 -2.21
N LEU A 74 4.21 -2.47 -3.25
CA LEU A 74 5.28 -1.65 -3.84
C LEU A 74 4.76 -0.33 -4.41
N ILE A 75 3.60 -0.35 -5.08
CA ILE A 75 2.96 0.87 -5.60
C ILE A 75 2.57 1.79 -4.44
N ILE A 76 1.95 1.23 -3.39
CA ILE A 76 1.59 1.99 -2.19
C ILE A 76 2.83 2.61 -1.53
N PHE A 77 3.92 1.85 -1.41
CA PHE A 77 5.20 2.35 -0.91
C PHE A 77 5.71 3.52 -1.74
N MET A 78 5.70 3.40 -3.07
CA MET A 78 6.22 4.43 -3.95
C MET A 78 5.38 5.73 -3.88
N ILE A 79 4.04 5.59 -3.90
CA ILE A 79 3.13 6.75 -3.83
C ILE A 79 3.14 7.35 -2.43
N GLY A 80 3.10 6.53 -1.38
CA GLY A 80 3.14 6.99 0.02
C GLY A 80 4.44 7.70 0.36
N PHE A 81 5.58 7.18 -0.11
CA PHE A 81 6.87 7.86 0.04
C PHE A 81 6.86 9.20 -0.70
N SER A 82 6.39 9.25 -1.95
CA SER A 82 6.31 10.48 -2.75
C SER A 82 5.39 11.55 -2.10
N ALA A 83 4.21 11.14 -1.63
CA ALA A 83 3.25 12.04 -0.98
C ALA A 83 3.80 12.58 0.35
N CYS A 84 4.39 11.72 1.19
CA CYS A 84 4.95 12.15 2.47
C CYS A 84 6.16 13.08 2.29
N PHE A 85 7.05 12.78 1.33
CA PHE A 85 8.21 13.62 1.03
C PHE A 85 7.79 14.96 0.40
N GLY A 86 6.78 14.94 -0.47
CA GLY A 86 6.19 16.14 -1.06
C GLY A 86 5.57 17.06 -0.01
N SER A 87 4.82 16.51 0.95
CA SER A 87 4.27 17.29 2.07
C SER A 87 5.36 17.88 2.97
N LEU A 88 6.44 17.14 3.24
CA LEU A 88 7.58 17.63 4.03
C LEU A 88 8.29 18.81 3.35
N MET A 89 8.53 18.73 2.03
CA MET A 89 9.19 19.80 1.26
C MET A 89 8.35 21.07 1.12
N ILE A 90 7.02 20.98 1.15
CA ILE A 90 6.14 22.16 1.09
C ILE A 90 6.09 22.88 2.45
N GLN A 91 6.40 22.18 3.56
CA GLN A 91 6.34 22.71 4.92
C GLN A 91 7.70 23.19 5.48
N SER A 92 8.83 22.93 4.80
CA SER A 92 10.17 23.44 5.14
C SER A 92 10.48 24.78 4.46
#